data_AF-A0A8T5T4B6-F1
#
_entry.id   AF-A0A8T5T4B6-F1
#
_cell.length_a   1.000
_cell.length_b   1.000
_cell.length_c   1.000
_cell.angle_alpha   90.00
_cell.angle_beta   90.00
_cell.angle_gamma   90.00
#
_symmetry.space_group_name_H-M   'P 1'
#
loop_
_entity.id
_entity.type
_entity.pdbx_description
1 polymer ?
#
loop_
_entity_poly.entity_id
_entity_poly.type
_entity_poly.pdbx_seq_one_letter_code
_entity_poly.pdbx_strand_id
1 'polypeptide(L)'
;MPAIFSAQISEYGSYYQVTNVFLDEVKYILPHAKYIALPNHVALALKNELNQGNQITIEKKLVDEPQSPDIPLEHFNIKQPETLDEKKSQLKSKVNQRISAYTALLSGLDLYQFFVVFTKLHSLGYEVLNEQKKEKTFLEIINTGNEDLITDLEIFLELKDRFDNITKKYKGIKDYFREIDESETEEELNEVNEGWKGWLIN
;
A
#
# COMPACT_ATOMS: atom_id res chain seq x y z
N MET A 1 25.60 11.89 1.80
CA MET A 1 25.13 10.48 1.74
C MET A 1 24.00 10.42 0.73
N PRO A 2 23.87 9.36 -0.08
CA PRO A 2 22.73 9.24 -0.99
C PRO A 2 21.42 9.25 -0.19
N ALA A 3 20.41 9.96 -0.68
CA ALA A 3 19.07 9.97 -0.10
C ALA A 3 18.51 8.54 -0.12
N ILE A 4 18.20 7.99 1.05
CA ILE A 4 17.57 6.66 1.20
C ILE A 4 16.05 6.75 1.24
N PHE A 5 15.49 7.96 1.26
CA PHE A 5 14.05 8.20 1.27
C PHE A 5 13.61 9.03 0.08
N SER A 6 12.38 8.78 -0.35
CA SER A 6 11.67 9.58 -1.33
C SER A 6 10.26 9.89 -0.89
N ALA A 7 9.80 11.07 -1.28
CA ALA A 7 8.41 11.46 -1.19
C ALA A 7 7.70 11.19 -2.52
N GLN A 8 6.53 10.56 -2.45
CA GLN A 8 5.57 10.56 -3.55
C GLN A 8 4.80 11.87 -3.54
N ILE A 9 4.63 12.46 -4.72
CA ILE A 9 3.94 13.72 -4.88
C ILE A 9 2.82 13.62 -5.92
N SER A 10 1.73 14.35 -5.67
CA SER A 10 0.58 14.50 -6.56
C SER A 10 0.43 15.96 -6.97
N GLU A 11 0.05 16.18 -8.22
CA GLU A 11 -0.03 17.51 -8.82
C GLU A 11 -1.31 18.25 -8.45
N TYR A 12 -1.18 19.49 -7.96
CA TYR A 12 -2.32 20.36 -7.62
C TYR A 12 -2.04 21.81 -8.03
N GLY A 13 -2.47 22.19 -9.24
CA GLY A 13 -2.37 23.58 -9.70
C GLY A 13 -0.93 24.11 -9.70
N SER A 14 -0.61 25.01 -8.78
CA SER A 14 0.72 25.64 -8.63
C SER A 14 1.68 24.90 -7.67
N TYR A 15 1.20 23.87 -6.97
CA TYR A 15 1.98 23.12 -5.99
C TYR A 15 1.91 21.60 -6.24
N TYR A 16 2.82 20.90 -5.60
CA TYR A 16 2.77 19.46 -5.40
C TYR A 16 2.37 19.17 -3.97
N GLN A 17 1.48 18.19 -3.78
CA GLN A 17 1.15 17.67 -2.47
C GLN A 17 1.94 16.39 -2.21
N VAL A 18 2.61 16.32 -1.07
CA VAL A 18 3.27 15.08 -0.62
C VAL A 18 2.21 14.13 -0.12
N THR A 19 2.14 12.94 -0.71
CA THR A 19 1.13 11.91 -0.42
C THR A 19 1.72 10.71 0.30
N ASN A 20 3.01 10.44 0.13
CA ASN A 20 3.69 9.36 0.83
C ASN A 20 5.18 9.66 1.07
N VAL A 21 5.80 9.03 2.08
CA VAL A 21 7.26 9.07 2.32
C VAL A 21 7.77 7.66 2.62
N PHE A 22 8.67 7.15 1.79
CA PHE A 22 9.13 5.77 1.84
C PHE A 22 10.61 5.63 1.43
N LEU A 23 11.16 4.42 1.58
CA LEU A 23 12.54 4.12 1.18
C LEU A 23 12.69 4.13 -0.35
N ASP A 24 13.81 4.62 -0.87
CA ASP A 24 13.97 4.88 -2.31
C ASP A 24 13.78 3.65 -3.21
N GLU A 25 14.12 2.46 -2.69
CA GLU A 25 13.97 1.15 -3.34
C GLU A 25 12.52 0.83 -3.75
N VAL A 26 11.55 1.53 -3.16
CA VAL A 26 10.12 1.34 -3.39
C VAL A 26 9.63 1.99 -4.68
N LYS A 27 10.37 2.96 -5.24
CA LYS A 27 9.95 3.72 -6.44
C LYS A 27 9.53 2.82 -7.60
N TYR A 28 10.16 1.66 -7.75
CA TYR A 28 9.87 0.70 -8.82
C TYR A 28 8.49 0.06 -8.74
N ILE A 29 7.81 0.15 -7.59
CA ILE A 29 6.47 -0.42 -7.37
C ILE A 29 5.38 0.44 -8.02
N LEU A 30 5.57 1.75 -8.12
CA LEU A 30 4.58 2.69 -8.65
C LEU A 30 5.18 3.57 -9.77
N PRO A 31 5.52 2.99 -10.93
CA PRO A 31 6.38 3.62 -11.94
C PRO A 31 5.81 4.90 -12.59
N HIS A 32 4.51 5.17 -12.46
CA HIS A 32 3.85 6.36 -13.01
C HIS A 32 3.69 7.51 -12.01
N ALA A 33 4.03 7.30 -10.74
CA ALA A 33 3.98 8.36 -9.75
C ALA A 33 5.23 9.24 -9.83
N LYS A 34 5.09 10.50 -9.43
CA LYS A 34 6.20 11.45 -9.37
C LYS A 34 6.84 11.43 -7.99
N TYR A 35 8.16 11.55 -7.95
CA TYR A 35 8.95 11.41 -6.73
C TYR A 35 9.99 12.51 -6.57
N ILE A 36 10.26 12.85 -5.32
CA ILE A 36 11.39 13.70 -4.92
C ILE A 36 12.25 12.96 -3.90
N ALA A 37 13.57 13.03 -4.06
CA ALA A 37 14.51 12.52 -3.08
C ALA A 37 14.50 13.43 -1.85
N LEU A 38 14.56 12.83 -0.66
CA LEU A 38 14.54 13.56 0.60
C LEU A 38 15.75 13.22 1.47
N PRO A 39 16.38 14.23 2.10
CA PRO A 39 17.31 13.98 3.20
C PRO A 39 16.61 13.27 4.36
N ASN A 40 17.33 12.40 5.08
CA ASN A 40 16.76 11.58 6.15
C ASN A 40 15.98 12.38 7.20
N HIS A 41 16.54 13.51 7.65
CA HIS A 41 15.88 14.35 8.65
C HIS A 41 14.59 14.98 8.13
N VAL A 42 14.56 15.40 6.86
CA VAL A 42 13.37 15.93 6.20
C VAL A 42 12.33 14.82 6.05
N ALA A 43 12.73 13.65 5.55
CA ALA A 43 11.84 12.51 5.37
C ALA A 43 11.16 12.09 6.69
N LEU A 44 11.90 12.03 7.79
CA LEU A 44 11.34 11.70 9.11
C LEU A 44 10.37 12.78 9.62
N ALA A 45 10.72 14.06 9.43
CA ALA A 45 9.83 15.16 9.79
C ALA A 45 8.52 15.11 8.99
N LEU A 46 8.60 15.04 7.65
CA LEU A 46 7.42 14.98 6.79
C LEU A 46 6.56 13.73 7.07
N LYS A 47 7.19 12.59 7.36
CA LYS A 47 6.47 11.37 7.72
C LYS A 47 5.68 11.52 9.02
N ASN A 48 6.26 12.17 10.04
CA ASN A 48 5.55 12.45 11.29
C ASN A 48 4.34 13.36 11.06
N GLU A 49 4.51 14.39 10.24
CA GLU A 49 3.46 15.36 9.90
C GLU A 49 2.33 14.71 9.09
N LEU A 50 2.65 13.85 8.12
CA LEU A 50 1.67 13.06 7.37
C LEU A 50 0.91 12.07 8.26
N ASN A 51 1.58 11.47 9.26
CA ASN A 51 0.94 10.58 10.23
C ASN A 51 -0.03 11.31 11.16
N GLN A 52 0.28 12.56 11.54
CA GLN A 52 -0.65 13.44 12.25
C GLN A 52 -1.81 13.87 11.34
N GLY A 53 -1.59 13.84 10.03
CA GLY A 53 -2.56 14.17 9.00
C GLY A 53 -2.44 15.59 8.48
N ASN A 54 -1.31 16.25 8.70
CA ASN A 54 -1.11 17.57 8.14
C ASN A 54 -0.93 17.44 6.62
N GLN A 55 -1.48 18.41 5.90
CA GLN A 55 -1.25 18.55 4.47
C GLN A 55 0.13 19.16 4.26
N ILE A 56 0.92 18.51 3.42
CA ILE A 56 2.28 18.94 3.11
C ILE A 56 2.33 19.27 1.63
N THR A 57 2.67 20.52 1.33
CA THR A 57 2.81 21.00 -0.05
C THR A 57 4.20 21.58 -0.31
N ILE A 58 4.61 21.54 -1.57
CA ILE A 58 5.85 22.12 -2.06
C ILE A 58 5.59 22.80 -3.40
N GLU A 59 6.19 23.97 -3.63
CA GLU A 59 6.04 24.68 -4.90
C GLU A 59 6.60 23.87 -6.06
N LYS A 60 5.86 23.81 -7.17
CA LYS A 60 6.28 23.06 -8.37
C LYS A 60 7.68 23.44 -8.85
N LYS A 61 7.99 24.73 -8.83
CA LYS A 61 9.27 25.27 -9.29
C LYS A 61 10.46 24.64 -8.54
N LEU A 62 10.31 24.37 -7.25
CA LEU A 62 11.37 23.77 -6.43
C LEU A 62 11.60 22.29 -6.75
N VAL A 63 10.61 21.63 -7.35
CA VAL A 63 10.67 20.22 -7.75
C VAL A 63 11.10 20.06 -9.20
N ASP A 64 10.55 20.88 -10.10
CA ASP A 64 10.77 20.78 -11.55
C ASP A 64 12.11 21.39 -11.97
N GLU A 65 12.56 22.42 -11.24
CA GLU A 65 13.83 23.13 -11.47
C GLU A 65 14.64 23.19 -10.16
N PRO A 66 15.10 22.04 -9.63
CA PRO A 66 15.74 21.99 -8.34
C PRO A 66 17.09 22.72 -8.37
N GLN A 67 17.24 23.75 -7.54
CA GLN A 67 18.51 24.47 -7.37
C GLN A 67 19.55 23.66 -6.59
N SER A 68 19.09 22.64 -5.87
CA SER A 68 19.89 21.75 -5.03
C SER A 68 19.36 20.32 -5.19
N PRO A 69 20.23 19.29 -5.16
CA PRO A 69 19.80 17.89 -5.16
C PRO A 69 18.97 17.53 -3.92
N ASP A 70 19.17 18.25 -2.82
CA ASP A 70 18.43 18.08 -1.57
C ASP A 70 17.50 19.27 -1.33
N ILE A 71 16.22 18.98 -1.09
CA ILE A 71 15.21 19.99 -0.74
C ILE A 71 15.11 20.08 0.80
N PRO A 72 15.47 21.22 1.41
CA PRO A 72 15.36 21.41 2.86
C PRO A 72 13.90 21.50 3.34
N LEU A 73 13.70 21.21 4.63
CA LEU A 73 12.37 21.16 5.26
C LEU A 73 11.59 22.49 5.14
N GLU A 74 12.29 23.62 5.15
CA GLU A 74 11.70 24.97 5.10
C GLU A 74 10.95 25.28 3.79
N HIS A 75 11.19 24.52 2.74
CA HIS A 75 10.46 24.63 1.48
C HIS A 75 9.13 23.86 1.47
N PHE A 76 8.86 23.07 2.51
CA PHE A 76 7.60 22.38 2.67
C PHE A 76 6.66 23.21 3.52
N ASN A 77 5.47 23.47 2.98
CA ASN A 77 4.41 24.14 3.70
C ASN A 77 3.52 23.08 4.37
N ILE A 78 3.41 23.16 5.69
CA ILE A 78 2.70 22.20 6.52
C ILE A 78 1.50 22.89 7.12
N LYS A 79 0.31 22.42 6.77
CA LYS A 79 -0.95 23.01 7.22
C LYS A 79 -1.92 21.94 7.70
N GLN A 80 -2.80 22.33 8.61
CA GLN A 80 -3.96 21.49 8.90
C GLN A 80 -4.94 21.60 7.74
N PRO A 81 -5.63 20.50 7.38
CA PRO A 81 -6.66 20.53 6.36
C PRO A 81 -7.85 21.38 6.83
N GLU A 82 -8.22 22.40 6.06
CA GLU A 82 -9.27 23.35 6.41
C GLU A 82 -10.56 23.05 5.65
N THR A 83 -10.44 22.58 4.40
CA THR A 83 -11.58 22.24 3.54
C THR A 83 -11.96 20.76 3.64
N LEU A 84 -13.20 20.43 3.26
CA LEU A 84 -13.66 19.04 3.20
C LEU A 84 -12.76 18.18 2.29
N ASP A 85 -12.39 18.69 1.11
CA ASP A 85 -11.55 17.96 0.16
C ASP A 85 -10.14 17.70 0.72
N GLU A 86 -9.57 18.67 1.45
CA GLU A 86 -8.30 18.48 2.14
C GLU A 86 -8.42 17.45 3.28
N LYS A 87 -9.53 17.42 4.02
CA LYS A 87 -9.80 16.42 5.05
C LYS A 87 -9.98 15.02 4.45
N LYS A 88 -10.67 14.89 3.32
CA LYS A 88 -10.76 13.64 2.55
C LYS A 88 -9.38 13.17 2.10
N SER A 89 -8.59 14.08 1.54
CA SER A 89 -7.22 13.78 1.13
C SER A 89 -6.33 13.37 2.31
N GLN A 90 -6.48 14.00 3.48
CA GLN A 90 -5.76 13.65 4.69
C GLN A 90 -6.05 12.20 5.11
N LEU A 91 -7.32 11.81 5.17
CA LEU A 91 -7.72 10.46 5.59
C LEU A 91 -7.15 9.40 4.64
N LYS A 92 -7.24 9.63 3.33
CA LYS A 92 -6.62 8.77 2.32
C LYS A 92 -5.10 8.67 2.47
N SER A 93 -4.44 9.81 2.73
CA SER A 93 -2.99 9.86 2.96
C SER A 93 -2.58 9.05 4.19
N LYS A 94 -3.35 9.10 5.29
CA LYS A 94 -3.08 8.30 6.49
C LYS A 94 -3.10 6.80 6.19
N VAL A 95 -4.04 6.34 5.36
CA VAL A 95 -4.11 4.94 4.92
C VAL A 95 -2.93 4.59 4.01
N ASN A 96 -2.62 5.43 3.03
CA ASN A 96 -1.49 5.20 2.11
C ASN A 96 -0.13 5.16 2.83
N GLN A 97 0.05 5.90 3.92
CA GLN A 97 1.24 5.83 4.77
C GLN A 97 1.36 4.49 5.51
N ARG A 98 0.23 3.90 5.90
CA ARG A 98 0.18 2.59 6.57
C ARG A 98 0.34 1.43 5.60
N ILE A 99 -0.17 1.57 4.38
CA ILE A 99 0.09 0.63 3.28
C ILE A 99 1.54 0.82 2.87
N SER A 100 2.45 0.20 3.61
CA SER A 100 3.86 0.27 3.29
C SER A 100 4.12 -0.39 1.93
N ALA A 101 5.16 0.07 1.27
CA ALA A 101 5.75 -0.59 0.12
C ALA A 101 6.09 -2.07 0.34
N TYR A 102 6.44 -2.44 1.57
CA TYR A 102 6.73 -3.83 1.92
C TYR A 102 5.48 -4.70 1.79
N THR A 103 4.28 -4.18 2.03
CA THR A 103 3.02 -4.89 1.78
C THR A 103 2.80 -5.13 0.28
N ALA A 104 3.24 -4.20 -0.57
CA ALA A 104 3.19 -4.34 -2.02
C ALA A 104 4.33 -5.21 -2.58
N LEU A 105 5.48 -5.29 -1.91
CA LEU A 105 6.61 -6.14 -2.30
C LEU A 105 6.38 -7.60 -1.88
N LEU A 106 5.86 -7.81 -0.67
CA LEU A 106 5.46 -9.13 -0.15
C LEU A 106 4.43 -9.80 -1.07
N SER A 107 3.49 -9.03 -1.63
CA SER A 107 2.51 -9.59 -2.56
C SER A 107 3.13 -10.06 -3.88
N GLY A 108 4.21 -9.44 -4.38
CA GLY A 108 4.83 -9.79 -5.66
C GLY A 108 5.59 -11.13 -5.63
N LEU A 109 6.42 -11.34 -4.60
CA LEU A 109 7.13 -12.61 -4.41
C LEU A 109 6.17 -13.74 -4.04
N ASP A 110 5.21 -13.47 -3.14
CA ASP A 110 4.17 -14.43 -2.80
C ASP A 110 3.33 -14.80 -4.03
N LEU A 111 3.07 -13.85 -4.96
CA LEU A 111 2.31 -14.09 -6.20
C LEU A 111 3.07 -15.03 -7.11
N TYR A 112 4.36 -14.74 -7.32
CA TYR A 112 5.24 -15.61 -8.11
C TYR A 112 5.29 -17.01 -7.52
N GLN A 113 5.54 -17.13 -6.21
CA GLN A 113 5.61 -18.42 -5.53
C GLN A 113 4.29 -19.19 -5.63
N PHE A 114 3.16 -18.50 -5.47
CA PHE A 114 1.83 -19.10 -5.64
C PHE A 114 1.63 -19.65 -7.03
N PHE A 115 1.97 -18.88 -8.08
CA PHE A 115 1.85 -19.37 -9.46
C PHE A 115 2.76 -20.57 -9.73
N VAL A 116 3.99 -20.57 -9.21
CA VAL A 116 4.92 -21.70 -9.38
C VAL A 116 4.35 -22.97 -8.74
N VAL A 117 3.94 -22.89 -7.48
CA VAL A 117 3.42 -24.04 -6.73
C VAL A 117 2.08 -24.51 -7.30
N PHE A 118 1.17 -23.59 -7.60
CA PHE A 118 -0.10 -23.89 -8.26
C PHE A 118 0.11 -24.62 -9.59
N THR A 119 0.99 -24.09 -10.44
CA THR A 119 1.26 -24.68 -11.77
C THR A 119 1.89 -26.06 -11.61
N LYS A 120 2.79 -26.25 -10.65
CA LYS A 120 3.40 -27.55 -10.35
C LYS A 120 2.33 -28.59 -9.96
N LEU A 121 1.50 -28.29 -8.96
CA LEU A 121 0.42 -29.17 -8.51
C LEU A 121 -0.58 -29.48 -9.64
N HIS A 122 -0.98 -28.46 -10.40
CA HIS A 122 -1.88 -28.62 -11.54
C HIS A 122 -1.26 -29.47 -12.67
N SER A 123 0.03 -29.29 -12.95
CA SER A 123 0.74 -30.09 -13.98
C SER A 123 0.81 -31.58 -13.64
N LEU A 124 0.77 -31.90 -12.35
CA LEU A 124 0.70 -33.28 -11.84
C LEU A 124 -0.74 -33.82 -11.78
N GLY A 125 -1.72 -33.03 -12.21
CA GLY A 125 -3.13 -33.41 -12.27
C GLY A 125 -3.94 -33.09 -11.02
N TYR A 126 -3.37 -32.38 -10.03
CA TYR A 126 -4.08 -32.00 -8.81
C TYR A 126 -4.87 -30.70 -9.01
N GLU A 127 -6.20 -30.80 -8.97
CA GLU A 127 -7.14 -29.67 -9.12
C GLU A 127 -7.32 -28.87 -7.81
N VAL A 128 -6.23 -28.29 -7.27
CA VAL A 128 -6.20 -27.64 -5.94
C VAL A 128 -7.04 -26.36 -5.80
N LEU A 129 -7.51 -25.78 -6.92
CA LEU A 129 -8.43 -24.62 -6.93
C LEU A 129 -9.90 -25.01 -7.14
N ASN A 130 -10.20 -26.29 -7.42
CA ASN A 130 -11.57 -26.73 -7.65
C ASN A 130 -12.28 -26.98 -6.31
N GLU A 131 -13.09 -26.03 -5.84
CA GLU A 131 -13.80 -26.13 -4.56
C GLU A 131 -14.67 -27.40 -4.42
N GLN A 132 -15.15 -27.98 -5.51
CA GLN A 132 -15.95 -29.22 -5.46
C GLN A 132 -15.11 -30.49 -5.25
N LYS A 133 -13.83 -30.46 -5.61
CA LYS A 133 -12.91 -31.62 -5.51
C LYS A 133 -11.76 -31.41 -4.53
N LYS A 134 -11.63 -30.20 -3.99
CA LYS A 134 -10.54 -29.73 -3.14
C LYS A 134 -10.16 -30.69 -2.02
N GLU A 135 -11.14 -31.09 -1.21
CA GLU A 135 -10.91 -32.00 -0.08
C GLU A 135 -10.37 -33.35 -0.54
N LYS A 136 -10.96 -33.91 -1.61
CA LYS A 136 -10.51 -35.16 -2.21
C LYS A 136 -9.09 -35.05 -2.76
N THR A 137 -8.79 -33.98 -3.48
CA THR A 137 -7.46 -33.72 -4.05
C THR A 137 -6.40 -33.53 -2.95
N PHE A 138 -6.72 -32.86 -1.85
CA PHE A 138 -5.79 -32.69 -0.73
C PHE A 138 -5.50 -34.02 -0.03
N LEU A 139 -6.54 -34.83 0.20
CA LEU A 139 -6.38 -36.17 0.74
C LEU A 139 -5.60 -37.08 -0.21
N GLU A 140 -5.81 -36.98 -1.52
CA GLU A 140 -5.01 -37.71 -2.52
C GLU A 140 -3.52 -37.37 -2.43
N ILE A 141 -3.18 -36.09 -2.31
CA ILE A 141 -1.78 -35.64 -2.12
C ILE A 141 -1.21 -36.21 -0.82
N ILE A 142 -1.91 -36.07 0.31
CA ILE A 142 -1.46 -36.57 1.62
C ILE A 142 -1.25 -38.09 1.59
N ASN A 143 -2.19 -38.82 0.97
CA ASN A 143 -2.13 -40.28 0.89
C ASN A 143 -1.01 -40.81 -0.02
N THR A 144 -0.36 -39.96 -0.84
CA THR A 144 0.83 -40.37 -1.60
C THR A 144 2.04 -40.63 -0.70
N GLY A 145 2.09 -40.01 0.49
CA GLY A 145 3.27 -40.04 1.37
C GLY A 145 4.51 -39.33 0.78
N ASN A 146 4.33 -38.54 -0.28
CA ASN A 146 5.42 -37.79 -0.89
C ASN A 146 5.57 -36.44 -0.18
N GLU A 147 6.60 -36.33 0.66
CA GLU A 147 6.92 -35.13 1.45
C GLU A 147 7.07 -33.86 0.60
N ASP A 148 7.59 -33.96 -0.63
CA ASP A 148 7.74 -32.79 -1.51
C ASP A 148 6.36 -32.24 -1.94
N LEU A 149 5.41 -33.13 -2.25
CA LEU A 149 4.04 -32.73 -2.63
C LEU A 149 3.23 -32.21 -1.45
N ILE A 150 3.45 -32.77 -0.27
CA ILE A 150 2.84 -32.29 0.97
C ILE A 150 3.37 -30.88 1.27
N THR A 151 4.68 -30.67 1.17
CA THR A 151 5.31 -29.35 1.35
C THR A 151 4.76 -28.33 0.35
N ASP A 152 4.65 -28.69 -0.94
CA ASP A 152 4.05 -27.83 -1.95
C ASP A 152 2.59 -27.48 -1.61
N LEU A 153 1.81 -28.44 -1.11
CA LEU A 153 0.43 -28.22 -0.69
C LEU A 153 0.34 -27.26 0.51
N GLU A 154 1.20 -27.41 1.51
CA GLU A 154 1.28 -26.51 2.66
C GLU A 154 1.61 -25.08 2.23
N ILE A 155 2.64 -24.91 1.40
CA ILE A 155 3.03 -23.60 0.85
C ILE A 155 1.86 -22.99 0.06
N PHE A 156 1.17 -23.80 -0.76
CA PHE A 156 0.00 -23.33 -1.50
C PHE A 156 -1.11 -22.82 -0.58
N LEU A 157 -1.43 -23.56 0.49
CA LEU A 157 -2.48 -23.19 1.45
C LEU A 157 -2.12 -21.91 2.20
N GLU A 158 -0.88 -21.79 2.69
CA GLU A 158 -0.41 -20.59 3.37
C GLU A 158 -0.47 -19.35 2.48
N LEU A 159 -0.04 -19.49 1.22
CA LEU A 159 -0.07 -18.39 0.26
C LEU A 159 -1.51 -18.03 -0.10
N LYS A 160 -2.38 -19.02 -0.29
CA LYS A 160 -3.80 -18.79 -0.56
C LYS A 160 -4.47 -18.02 0.59
N ASP A 161 -4.23 -18.43 1.83
CA ASP A 161 -4.79 -17.75 3.00
C ASP A 161 -4.25 -16.31 3.13
N ARG A 162 -2.96 -16.10 2.85
CA ARG A 162 -2.38 -14.76 2.75
C ARG A 162 -3.06 -13.92 1.66
N PHE A 163 -3.31 -14.47 0.47
CA PHE A 163 -4.00 -13.76 -0.60
C PHE A 163 -5.45 -13.44 -0.28
N ASP A 164 -6.18 -14.35 0.33
CA ASP A 164 -7.57 -14.12 0.72
C ASP A 164 -7.64 -13.00 1.77
N ASN A 165 -6.71 -13.00 2.73
CA ASN A 165 -6.58 -11.93 3.72
C ASN A 165 -6.21 -10.57 3.09
N ILE A 166 -5.21 -10.54 2.20
CA ILE A 166 -4.82 -9.32 1.47
C ILE A 166 -5.98 -8.81 0.61
N THR A 167 -6.71 -9.70 -0.07
CA THR A 167 -7.86 -9.33 -0.90
C THR A 167 -8.99 -8.75 -0.07
N LYS A 168 -9.29 -9.34 1.10
CA LYS A 168 -10.27 -8.81 2.06
C LYS A 168 -9.84 -7.42 2.56
N LYS A 169 -8.56 -7.25 2.91
CA LYS A 169 -8.00 -5.95 3.29
C LYS A 169 -8.13 -4.95 2.13
N TYR A 170 -7.74 -5.30 0.92
CA TYR A 170 -7.83 -4.41 -0.23
C TYR A 170 -9.26 -3.96 -0.55
N LYS A 171 -10.25 -4.88 -0.48
CA LYS A 171 -11.67 -4.54 -0.66
C LYS A 171 -12.12 -3.49 0.36
N GLY A 172 -11.79 -3.67 1.64
CA GLY A 172 -12.16 -2.70 2.66
C GLY A 172 -11.48 -1.33 2.47
N ILE A 173 -10.22 -1.29 2.03
CA ILE A 173 -9.55 0.00 1.67
C ILE A 173 -10.32 0.69 0.53
N LYS A 174 -10.74 -0.07 -0.48
CA LYS A 174 -11.47 0.48 -1.62
C LYS A 174 -12.83 1.01 -1.22
N ASP A 175 -13.56 0.29 -0.38
CA ASP A 175 -14.85 0.72 0.15
C ASP A 175 -14.69 1.98 1.01
N TYR A 176 -13.70 2.02 1.91
CA TYR A 176 -13.35 3.20 2.70
C TYR A 176 -13.04 4.43 1.84
N PHE A 177 -12.24 4.27 0.78
CA PHE A 177 -11.92 5.38 -0.13
C PHE A 177 -13.15 5.87 -0.90
N ARG A 178 -14.05 4.96 -1.29
CA ARG A 178 -15.32 5.32 -1.91
C ARG A 178 -16.19 6.12 -0.94
N GLU A 179 -16.37 5.66 0.30
CA GLU A 179 -17.17 6.35 1.32
C GLU A 179 -16.61 7.74 1.64
N ILE A 180 -15.28 7.90 1.70
CA ILE A 180 -14.64 9.22 1.80
C ILE A 180 -15.00 10.12 0.62
N ASP A 181 -14.94 9.59 -0.62
CA ASP A 181 -15.23 10.40 -1.81
C ASP A 181 -16.70 10.82 -1.86
N GLU A 182 -17.60 9.92 -1.48
CA GLU A 182 -19.05 10.12 -1.45
C GLU A 182 -19.53 11.03 -0.31
N SER A 183 -18.73 11.26 0.73
CA SER A 183 -19.09 12.15 1.85
C SER A 183 -19.27 13.59 1.37
N GLU A 184 -20.42 14.22 1.57
CA GLU A 184 -20.68 15.61 1.15
C GLU A 184 -20.49 16.61 2.30
N THR A 185 -20.46 16.12 3.54
CA THR A 185 -20.29 16.94 4.75
C THR A 185 -19.13 16.47 5.62
N GLU A 186 -18.66 17.35 6.52
CA GLU A 186 -17.63 16.98 7.49
C GLU A 186 -18.12 15.97 8.53
N GLU A 187 -19.43 15.99 8.84
CA GLU A 187 -20.06 15.09 9.78
C GLU A 187 -20.07 13.66 9.24
N GLU A 188 -20.51 13.46 8.00
CA GLU A 188 -20.44 12.18 7.29
C GLU A 188 -19.00 11.67 7.20
N LEU A 189 -18.04 12.55 6.87
CA LEU A 189 -16.63 12.18 6.80
C LEU A 189 -16.07 11.70 8.15
N ASN A 190 -16.52 12.32 9.25
CA ASN A 190 -16.14 11.91 10.60
C ASN A 190 -16.77 10.56 10.99
N GLU A 191 -18.02 10.30 10.60
CA GLU A 191 -18.69 9.02 10.82
C GLU A 191 -17.98 7.88 10.08
N VAL A 192 -17.61 8.09 8.81
CA VAL A 192 -16.81 7.14 8.02
C VAL A 192 -15.46 6.90 8.72
N ASN A 193 -14.78 7.95 9.16
CA ASN A 193 -13.50 7.80 9.86
C ASN A 193 -13.64 6.99 11.17
N GLU A 194 -14.65 7.29 11.99
CA GLU A 194 -14.95 6.59 13.24
C GLU A 194 -15.29 5.10 13.00
N GLY A 195 -16.16 4.81 12.03
CA GLY A 195 -16.61 3.46 11.70
C GLY A 195 -15.47 2.54 11.23
N TRP A 196 -14.44 3.10 10.61
CA TRP A 196 -13.31 2.36 10.07
C TRP A 196 -12.06 2.32 10.95
N LYS A 197 -12.04 3.04 12.09
CA LYS A 197 -10.89 3.08 13.03
C LYS A 197 -10.43 1.67 13.44
N GLY A 198 -11.36 0.78 13.79
CA GLY A 198 -11.03 -0.58 14.23
C GLY A 198 -10.48 -1.49 13.11
N TRP A 199 -10.83 -1.20 11.87
CA TRP A 199 -10.37 -1.96 10.70
C TRP A 199 -9.00 -1.49 10.21
N LEU A 200 -8.70 -0.19 10.33
CA LEU A 200 -7.42 0.41 9.95
C LEU A 200 -6.28 0.18 10.96
N ILE A 201 -6.60 -0.23 12.19
CA ILE A 201 -5.63 -0.45 13.30
C ILE A 201 -5.16 -1.93 13.38
N ASN A 202 -5.84 -2.87 12.71
CA ASN A 202 -5.54 -4.32 12.71
C ASN A 202 -5.07 -4.85 11.33
#